data_AF-A0A950RQD9-F1
#
_entry.id   AF-A0A950RQD9-F1
#
_cell.length_a   1.000
_cell.length_b   1.000
_cell.length_c   1.000
_cell.angle_alpha   90.00
_cell.angle_beta   90.00
_cell.angle_gamma   90.00
#
_symmetry.space_group_name_H-M   'P 1'
#
loop_
_entity.id
_entity.type
_entity.pdbx_description
1 polymer ?
#
loop_
_entity_poly.entity_id
_entity_poly.type
_entity_poly.pdbx_seq_one_letter_code
_entity_poly.pdbx_strand_id
1 'polypeptide(L)' 'MGQQIIQFQLRGKEFAMQHLGAEDQMAQTLQDLLALLPPKDRLKGLSLEERLEGLSSEELERLRQLLHTEKKPENSSSPS' A
#
# COMPACT_ATOMS: atom_id res chain seq x y z
N MET A 1 1.78 -49.51 9.01
CA MET A 1 1.09 -48.41 8.28
C MET A 1 0.65 -47.25 9.18
N GLY A 2 0.11 -47.46 10.38
CA GLY A 2 -0.36 -46.36 11.25
C GLY A 2 0.72 -45.32 11.65
N GLN A 3 1.97 -45.75 11.87
CA GLN A 3 3.06 -44.84 12.25
C GLN A 3 3.38 -43.80 11.16
N GLN A 4 3.28 -44.17 9.88
CA GLN A 4 3.57 -43.23 8.78
C GLN A 4 2.49 -42.16 8.66
N ILE A 5 1.22 -42.51 8.90
CA ILE A 5 0.11 -41.56 8.86
C ILE A 5 0.28 -40.50 9.97
N ILE A 6 0.66 -40.93 11.16
CA ILE A 6 0.90 -40.01 12.29
C ILE A 6 2.07 -39.06 11.99
N GLN A 7 3.16 -39.57 11.42
CA GLN A 7 4.33 -38.75 11.04
C GLN A 7 3.98 -37.71 9.97
N PHE A 8 3.18 -38.10 8.97
CA PHE A 8 2.71 -37.17 7.95
C PHE A 8 1.84 -36.05 8.55
N GLN A 9 0.94 -36.37 9.46
CA GLN A 9 0.09 -35.39 10.13
C GLN A 9 0.88 -34.41 11.02
N LEU A 10 1.89 -34.90 11.75
CA LEU A 10 2.77 -34.06 12.56
C LEU A 10 3.54 -33.08 11.66
N ARG A 11 4.18 -33.58 10.59
CA ARG A 11 4.92 -32.75 9.65
C ARG A 11 4.04 -31.71 8.95
N GLY A 12 2.80 -32.07 8.60
CA GLY A 12 1.84 -31.14 8.02
C GLY A 12 1.43 -30.02 8.98
N LYS A 13 1.26 -30.34 10.28
CA LYS A 13 0.98 -29.34 11.32
C LYS A 13 2.17 -28.39 11.54
N GLU A 14 3.39 -28.94 11.61
CA GLU A 14 4.60 -28.14 11.75
C GLU A 14 4.77 -27.18 10.56
N PHE A 15 4.56 -27.67 9.34
CA PHE A 15 4.57 -26.84 8.13
C PHE A 15 3.52 -25.72 8.19
N ALA A 16 2.28 -26.04 8.55
CA ALA A 16 1.21 -25.06 8.67
C ALA A 16 1.51 -23.99 9.75
N MET A 17 2.10 -24.38 10.88
CA MET A 17 2.52 -23.44 11.93
C MET A 17 3.69 -22.57 11.50
N GLN A 18 4.66 -23.10 10.77
CA GLN A 18 5.82 -22.35 10.26
C GLN A 18 5.44 -21.30 9.20
N HIS A 19 4.40 -21.58 8.43
CA HIS A 19 3.90 -20.67 7.39
C HIS A 19 2.65 -19.88 7.80
N LEU A 20 2.17 -20.06 9.04
CA LEU A 20 1.08 -19.25 9.58
C LEU A 20 1.57 -17.80 9.70
N GLY A 21 0.95 -16.88 8.94
CA GLY A 21 1.37 -15.49 8.88
C GLY A 21 2.49 -15.21 7.87
N ALA A 22 2.88 -16.17 7.03
CA ALA A 22 3.80 -15.93 5.92
C ALA A 22 3.26 -14.88 4.93
N GLU A 23 1.94 -14.81 4.77
CA GLU A 23 1.27 -13.78 3.95
C GLU A 23 1.45 -12.37 4.52
N ASP A 24 1.35 -12.23 5.85
CA ASP A 24 1.56 -10.96 6.55
C ASP A 24 3.03 -10.53 6.47
N GLN A 25 3.96 -11.49 6.65
CA GLN A 25 5.40 -11.27 6.45
C GLN A 25 5.72 -10.86 4.99
N MET A 26 5.04 -11.46 4.02
CA MET A 26 5.20 -11.12 2.61
C MET A 26 4.67 -9.72 2.31
N ALA A 27 3.49 -9.37 2.84
CA ALA A 27 2.93 -8.02 2.73
C ALA A 27 3.86 -6.97 3.36
N GLN A 28 4.41 -7.25 4.54
CA GLN A 28 5.36 -6.36 5.21
C GLN A 28 6.66 -6.20 4.40
N THR A 29 7.16 -7.28 3.81
CA THR A 29 8.35 -7.25 2.94
C THR A 29 8.10 -6.39 1.69
N LEU A 30 6.91 -6.50 1.08
CA LEU A 30 6.54 -5.66 -0.06
C LEU A 30 6.41 -4.18 0.32
N GLN A 31 5.88 -3.88 1.50
CA GLN A 31 5.83 -2.50 2.01
C GLN A 31 7.23 -1.90 2.22
N ASP A 32 8.17 -2.69 2.76
CA ASP A 32 9.56 -2.25 2.95
C ASP A 32 10.24 -1.95 1.60
N LEU A 33 10.07 -2.83 0.62
CA LEU A 33 10.57 -2.61 -0.74
C LEU A 33 9.96 -1.37 -1.39
N LEU A 34 8.66 -1.11 -1.21
CA LEU A 34 8.02 0.12 -1.69
C LEU A 34 8.54 1.37 -0.97
N ALA A 35 8.88 1.25 0.32
CA ALA A 35 9.43 2.36 1.11
C ALA A 35 10.79 2.83 0.59
N LEU A 36 11.60 1.91 0.04
CA LEU A 36 12.88 2.23 -0.61
C LEU A 36 12.72 3.04 -1.90
N LEU A 37 11.55 2.98 -2.54
CA LEU A 37 11.28 3.78 -3.74
C LEU A 37 10.89 5.21 -3.36
N PRO A 38 11.33 6.23 -4.12
CA PRO A 38 10.85 7.58 -3.95
C PRO A 38 9.33 7.65 -4.22
N PRO A 39 8.58 8.54 -3.54
CA PRO A 39 7.10 8.56 -3.61
C PRO A 39 6.53 8.64 -5.03
N LYS A 40 7.19 9.36 -5.94
CA LYS A 40 6.76 9.50 -7.34
C LYS A 40 6.85 8.18 -8.12
N ASP A 41 7.85 7.36 -7.81
CA ASP A 41 8.08 6.09 -8.51
C ASP A 41 7.12 4.99 -8.04
N ARG A 42 6.64 5.07 -6.80
CA ARG A 42 5.63 4.13 -6.26
C ARG A 42 4.32 4.13 -7.04
N LEU A 43 3.99 5.24 -7.71
CA LEU A 43 2.75 5.41 -8.47
C LEU A 43 2.93 5.18 -9.98
N LYS A 44 4.13 4.79 -10.45
CA LYS A 44 4.37 4.49 -11.86
C LYS A 44 3.56 3.28 -12.30
N GLY A 45 2.97 3.34 -13.48
CA GLY A 45 2.12 2.28 -14.02
C GLY A 45 0.65 2.34 -13.58
N LEU A 46 0.33 3.09 -12.50
CA LEU A 46 -1.05 3.30 -12.06
C LEU A 46 -1.71 4.44 -12.84
N SER A 47 -2.96 4.25 -13.26
CA SER A 47 -3.86 5.29 -13.75
C SER A 47 -4.21 6.31 -12.66
N LEU A 48 -4.83 7.43 -13.01
CA LEU A 48 -5.25 8.43 -12.02
C LEU A 48 -6.33 7.88 -11.07
N GLU A 49 -7.25 7.07 -11.59
CA GLU A 49 -8.33 6.47 -10.81
C GLU A 49 -7.77 5.48 -9.78
N GLU A 50 -6.85 4.59 -10.18
CA GLU A 50 -6.20 3.63 -9.28
C GLU A 50 -5.38 4.31 -8.18
N ARG A 51 -4.82 5.50 -8.42
CA ARG A 51 -4.07 6.24 -7.40
C ARG A 51 -4.96 6.87 -6.33
N LEU A 52 -6.23 7.11 -6.66
CA LEU A 52 -7.22 7.69 -5.75
C LEU A 52 -8.06 6.60 -5.08
N GLU A 53 -7.96 5.36 -5.55
CA GLU A 53 -8.63 4.21 -4.96
C GLU A 53 -8.16 3.99 -3.51
N GLY A 54 -9.12 3.71 -2.62
CA GLY A 54 -8.85 3.51 -1.19
C GLY A 54 -8.74 4.79 -0.35
N LEU A 55 -8.75 5.98 -0.96
CA LEU A 55 -8.86 7.23 -0.20
C LEU A 55 -10.26 7.42 0.37
N SER A 56 -10.33 7.88 1.61
CA SER A 56 -11.58 8.28 2.25
C SER A 56 -12.05 9.65 1.76
N SER A 57 -13.34 9.97 1.98
CA SER A 57 -13.93 11.24 1.53
C SER A 57 -13.21 12.47 2.11
N GLU A 58 -12.71 12.38 3.34
CA GLU A 58 -11.93 13.44 3.99
C GLU A 58 -10.57 13.64 3.31
N GLU A 59 -9.88 12.56 2.94
CA GLU A 59 -8.60 12.61 2.24
C GLU A 59 -8.76 13.19 0.82
N LEU A 60 -9.84 12.84 0.12
CA LEU A 60 -10.17 13.43 -1.17
C LEU A 60 -10.47 14.93 -1.07
N GLU A 61 -11.18 15.37 -0.03
CA GLU A 61 -11.43 16.80 0.20
C GLU A 61 -10.12 17.55 0.48
N ARG A 62 -9.24 16.98 1.32
CA ARG A 62 -7.93 17.56 1.59
C ARG A 62 -7.07 17.66 0.33
N LEU A 63 -7.09 16.63 -0.53
CA LEU A 63 -6.40 16.66 -1.82
C LEU A 63 -6.94 17.79 -2.71
N ARG A 64 -8.26 17.97 -2.76
CA ARG A 64 -8.89 19.06 -3.51
C ARG A 64 -8.45 20.44 -2.99
N GLN A 65 -8.37 20.61 -1.68
CA GLN A 65 -7.89 21.85 -1.06
C GLN A 65 -6.43 22.16 -1.46
N LEU A 66 -5.54 21.15 -1.41
CA LEU A 66 -4.13 21.31 -1.81
C LEU A 66 -3.98 21.76 -3.27
N LEU A 67 -4.78 21.17 -4.17
CA LEU A 67 -4.77 21.55 -5.59
C LEU A 67 -5.31 22.97 -5.84
N HIS A 68 -6.21 23.46 -4.99
CA HIS A 68 -6.73 24.83 -5.06
C HIS A 68 -5.74 25.86 -4.46
N THR A 69 -4.98 25.48 -3.43
CA THR A 69 -3.97 26.37 -2.82
C THR A 69 -2.78 26.63 -3.74
N GLU A 70 -2.39 25.64 -4.55
CA GLU A 70 -1.33 25.77 -5.58
C GLU A 70 -1.76 26.66 -6.76
N LYS A 71 -3.06 26.97 -6.86
CA LYS A 71 -3.68 27.71 -7.98
C LYS A 71 -4.10 29.13 -7.61
N LYS A 72 -3.51 29.76 -6.59
CA LYS A 72 -3.74 31.20 -6.36
C LYS A 72 -3.01 31.98 -7.47
N PRO A 73 -3.71 32.65 -8.41
CA PRO A 73 -3.04 33.45 -9.40
C PRO A 73 -2.36 34.62 -8.69
N GLU A 74 -1.04 34.63 -8.70
CA GLU A 74 -0.20 35.74 -8.25
C GLU A 74 -0.25 36.91 -9.27
N ASN A 75 -1.43 37.24 -9.78
CA ASN A 75 -1.58 38.32 -10.75
C ASN A 75 -2.96 38.96 -10.72
N SER A 76 -3.28 39.64 -9.62
CA SER A 76 -4.27 40.72 -9.61
C SER A 76 -3.97 41.68 -8.45
N SER A 77 -2.72 42.15 -8.41
CA SER A 77 -2.34 43.31 -7.62
C SER A 77 -1.42 44.16 -8.48
N SER A 78 -2.01 44.90 -9.43
CA SER A 78 -1.41 46.15 -9.87
C SER A 78 -2.07 47.27 -9.07
N PRO A 79 -1.28 48.06 -8.32
CA PRO A 79 -1.75 49.27 -7.65
C PRO A 79 -1.74 50.45 -8.63
N SER A 80 -2.57 51.45 -8.32
CA SER A 80 -2.76 52.78 -8.95
C SER A 80 -3.94 52.89 -9.88
#